data_AF-M3C0J9-F1
#
_entry.id   AF-M3C0J9-F1
#
_cell.length_a   1.000
_cell.length_b   1.000
_cell.length_c   1.000
_cell.angle_alpha   90.00
_cell.angle_beta   90.00
_cell.angle_gamma   90.00
#
_symmetry.space_group_name_H-M   'P 1'
#
loop_
_entity.id
_entity.type
_entity.pdbx_description
1 polymer ?
#
loop_
_entity_poly.entity_id
_entity_poly.type
_entity_poly.pdbx_seq_one_letter_code
_entity_poly.pdbx_strand_id
1 'polypeptide(L)'
;MAFNAAQYTATIDKLNSGLTNLTTKLNQVGPKAESTANKWYVPEVIGKALIWCANKLIELGKWILNKIGELLKGAAVPVTAFKDAYTWQHDVRGHATDVAGNVAADALRAPKQWKGDGATAYTAAVKLQPTAATQIATSADKIATALTLCAVAGLAFYVALGVILVKFIAAIIAAIAALGSVVFSAAGAAIIVEEAGVNTALIITAVTTLVAALGAQAQQMTAVEGEAKDNRAFPGGQWPVATA
;
A
#
# COMPACT_ATOMS: atom_id res chain seq x y z
N MET A 1 -3.02 -14.05 0.11
CA MET A 1 -3.67 -13.50 1.33
C MET A 1 -4.77 -12.56 0.88
N ALA A 2 -5.99 -12.69 1.42
CA ALA A 2 -7.06 -11.73 1.16
C ALA A 2 -6.83 -10.44 1.98
N PHE A 3 -7.14 -9.27 1.39
CA PHE A 3 -7.08 -8.00 2.12
C PHE A 3 -8.17 -7.95 3.19
N ASN A 4 -7.82 -7.47 4.39
CA ASN A 4 -8.76 -7.28 5.49
C ASN A 4 -8.60 -5.85 6.02
N ALA A 5 -9.67 -5.06 5.90
CA ALA A 5 -9.66 -3.65 6.30
C ALA A 5 -9.39 -3.48 7.81
N ALA A 6 -9.90 -4.37 8.67
CA ALA A 6 -9.65 -4.30 10.11
C ALA A 6 -8.19 -4.61 10.45
N GLN A 7 -7.57 -5.60 9.79
CA GLN A 7 -6.14 -5.89 9.92
C GLN A 7 -5.28 -4.72 9.44
N TYR A 8 -5.71 -4.07 8.35
CA TYR A 8 -5.04 -2.89 7.83
C TYR A 8 -5.11 -1.71 8.81
N THR A 9 -6.30 -1.35 9.30
CA THR A 9 -6.47 -0.29 10.30
C THR A 9 -5.64 -0.57 11.55
N ALA A 10 -5.68 -1.80 12.08
CA ALA A 10 -4.87 -2.18 13.22
C ALA A 10 -3.35 -2.06 12.95
N THR A 11 -2.91 -2.27 11.71
CA THR A 11 -1.51 -2.08 11.31
C THR A 11 -1.13 -0.60 11.33
N ILE A 12 -1.99 0.28 10.79
CA ILE A 12 -1.78 1.73 10.81
C ILE A 12 -1.81 2.28 12.24
N ASP A 13 -2.73 1.81 13.09
CA ASP A 13 -2.79 2.21 14.50
C ASP A 13 -1.52 1.82 15.27
N LYS A 14 -1.02 0.60 15.03
CA LYS A 14 0.25 0.14 15.59
C LYS A 14 1.44 0.97 15.11
N LEU A 15 1.45 1.37 13.83
CA LEU A 15 2.46 2.28 13.29
C LEU A 15 2.41 3.64 14.01
N ASN A 16 1.23 4.25 14.13
CA ASN A 16 1.06 5.52 14.83
C ASN A 16 1.51 5.43 16.30
N SER A 17 1.08 4.40 17.02
CA SER A 17 1.51 4.13 18.40
C SER A 17 3.03 3.93 18.49
N GLY A 18 3.61 3.21 17.52
CA GLY A 18 5.06 3.02 17.41
C GLY A 18 5.80 4.34 17.21
N LEU A 19 5.29 5.26 16.41
CA LEU A 19 5.90 6.59 16.22
C LEU A 19 5.89 7.42 17.49
N THR A 20 4.79 7.35 18.26
CA THR A 20 4.73 7.98 19.59
C THR A 20 5.75 7.35 20.53
N ASN A 21 5.83 6.01 20.59
CA ASN A 21 6.79 5.31 21.44
C ASN A 21 8.23 5.65 21.06
N LEU A 22 8.55 5.67 19.76
CA LEU A 22 9.87 6.08 19.29
C LEU A 22 10.21 7.51 19.72
N THR A 23 9.26 8.44 19.56
CA THR A 23 9.42 9.83 20.03
C THR A 23 9.72 9.87 21.52
N THR A 24 8.96 9.13 22.34
CA THR A 24 9.20 9.03 23.79
C THR A 24 10.60 8.49 24.11
N LYS A 25 11.06 7.46 23.38
CA LYS A 25 12.40 6.88 23.60
C LYS A 25 13.51 7.82 23.15
N LEU A 26 13.37 8.51 22.02
CA LEU A 26 14.35 9.50 21.56
C LEU A 26 14.51 10.65 22.57
N ASN A 27 13.41 11.09 23.20
CA ASN A 27 13.46 12.11 24.25
C ASN A 27 14.23 11.66 25.51
N GLN A 28 14.46 10.36 25.70
CA GLN A 28 15.25 9.83 26.81
C GLN A 28 16.75 9.78 26.49
N VAL A 29 17.14 9.81 25.21
CA VAL A 29 18.54 9.63 24.77
C VAL A 29 19.45 10.75 25.27
N GLY A 30 19.07 12.01 25.01
CA GLY A 30 19.86 13.19 25.42
C GLY A 30 20.09 13.27 26.93
N PRO A 31 19.02 13.29 27.75
CA PRO A 31 19.15 13.33 29.21
C PRO A 31 19.95 12.15 29.77
N LYS A 32 19.83 10.95 29.19
CA LYS A 32 20.58 9.78 29.65
C LYS A 32 22.07 9.93 29.36
N ALA A 33 22.44 10.41 28.18
CA ALA A 33 23.81 10.65 27.81
C ALA A 33 24.44 11.75 28.66
N GLU A 34 23.75 12.88 28.86
CA GLU A 34 24.19 13.97 29.74
C GLU A 34 24.39 13.51 31.18
N SER A 35 23.43 12.78 31.74
CA SER A 35 23.53 12.26 33.11
C SER A 35 24.71 11.31 33.31
N THR A 36 25.16 10.64 32.25
CA THR A 36 26.29 9.71 32.31
C THR A 36 27.61 10.42 32.04
N ALA A 37 27.64 11.32 31.06
CA ALA A 37 28.81 12.14 30.72
C ALA A 37 29.26 13.04 31.89
N ASN A 38 28.31 13.53 32.70
CA ASN A 38 28.60 14.43 33.82
C ASN A 38 29.01 13.71 35.12
N LYS A 39 29.19 12.38 35.11
CA LYS A 39 29.62 11.65 36.31
C LYS A 39 31.11 11.86 36.55
N TRP A 40 31.49 12.04 37.82
CA TRP A 40 32.86 12.36 38.23
C TRP A 40 33.93 11.36 37.73
N TYR A 41 33.55 10.09 37.54
CA TYR A 41 34.45 9.02 37.13
C TYR A 41 34.54 8.84 35.60
N VAL A 42 33.79 9.63 34.81
CA VAL A 42 33.78 9.54 33.35
C VAL A 42 34.80 10.53 32.77
N PRO A 43 35.84 10.06 32.05
CA PRO A 43 36.78 10.94 31.38
C PRO A 43 36.09 11.86 30.36
N GLU A 44 36.56 13.09 30.23
CA GLU A 44 35.98 14.12 29.35
C GLU A 44 35.86 13.65 27.88
N VAL A 45 36.85 12.91 27.38
CA VAL A 45 36.84 12.34 26.02
C VAL A 45 35.68 11.35 25.84
N ILE A 46 35.40 10.53 26.87
CA ILE A 46 34.29 9.57 26.86
C ILE A 46 32.96 10.33 26.99
N GLY A 47 32.90 11.36 27.84
CA GLY A 47 31.73 12.24 27.95
C GLY A 47 31.35 12.89 26.62
N LYS A 48 32.33 13.47 25.90
CA LYS A 48 32.12 14.04 24.57
C LYS A 48 31.64 13.01 23.55
N ALA A 49 32.21 11.80 23.57
CA ALA A 49 31.79 10.71 22.69
C ALA A 49 30.35 10.25 22.96
N LEU A 50 29.94 10.16 24.23
CA LEU A 50 28.56 9.84 24.65
C LEU A 50 27.55 10.87 24.10
N ILE A 51 27.85 12.17 24.25
CA ILE A 51 27.00 13.25 23.74
C ILE A 51 26.93 13.22 22.21
N TRP A 52 28.05 12.98 21.53
CA TRP A 52 28.07 12.85 20.08
C TRP A 52 27.18 11.70 19.59
N CYS A 53 27.28 10.53 20.21
CA CYS A 53 26.41 9.39 19.89
C CYS A 53 24.94 9.68 20.15
N ALA A 54 24.62 10.30 21.29
CA ALA A 54 23.26 10.69 21.63
C ALA A 54 22.65 11.61 20.55
N ASN A 55 23.41 12.61 20.12
CA ASN A 55 22.98 13.52 19.05
C ASN A 55 22.76 12.79 17.72
N LYS A 56 23.63 11.85 17.35
CA LYS A 56 23.46 11.05 16.13
C LYS A 56 22.25 10.13 16.18
N LEU A 57 22.00 9.50 17.33
CA LEU A 57 20.80 8.68 17.55
C LEU A 57 19.52 9.52 17.46
N ILE A 58 19.53 10.73 18.02
CA ILE A 58 18.41 11.68 17.92
C ILE A 58 18.19 12.13 16.47
N GLU A 59 19.25 12.46 15.75
CA GLU A 59 19.20 12.88 14.34
C GLU A 59 18.60 11.77 13.46
N LEU A 60 19.13 10.54 13.59
CA LEU A 60 18.63 9.36 12.88
C LEU A 60 17.16 9.08 13.24
N GLY A 61 16.83 9.14 14.53
CA GLY A 61 15.47 8.90 14.99
C GLY A 61 14.47 9.91 14.46
N LYS A 62 14.83 11.21 14.43
CA LYS A 62 14.02 12.26 13.80
C LYS A 62 13.85 12.03 12.31
N TRP A 63 14.92 11.63 11.61
CA TRP A 63 14.85 11.32 10.18
C TRP A 63 13.87 10.16 9.90
N ILE A 64 13.93 9.08 10.70
CA ILE A 64 13.01 7.94 10.57
C ILE A 64 11.56 8.35 10.89
N LEU A 65 11.34 9.10 11.97
CA LEU A 65 10.01 9.61 12.32
C LEU A 65 9.40 10.42 11.17
N ASN A 66 10.18 11.33 10.59
CA ASN A 66 9.73 12.14 9.46
C ASN A 66 9.43 11.28 8.24
N LYS A 67 10.28 10.32 7.91
CA LYS A 67 10.08 9.46 6.73
C LYS A 67 8.88 8.54 6.87
N ILE A 68 8.69 7.89 8.02
CA ILE A 68 7.49 7.07 8.24
C ILE A 68 6.23 7.97 8.27
N GLY A 69 6.31 9.14 8.88
CA GLY A 69 5.21 10.12 8.86
C GLY A 69 4.84 10.60 7.46
N GLU A 70 5.82 10.83 6.57
CA GLU A 70 5.59 11.11 5.15
C GLU A 70 4.88 9.96 4.45
N LEU A 71 5.33 8.72 4.68
CA LEU A 71 4.74 7.53 4.06
C LEU A 71 3.31 7.26 4.53
N LEU A 72 2.98 7.56 5.80
CA LEU A 72 1.64 7.40 6.34
C LEU A 72 0.60 8.35 5.71
N LYS A 73 1.00 9.43 5.02
CA LYS A 73 0.06 10.28 4.27
C LYS A 73 -0.70 9.50 3.20
N GLY A 74 -0.09 8.44 2.65
CA GLY A 74 -0.71 7.55 1.67
C GLY A 74 -1.53 6.41 2.27
N ALA A 75 -1.74 6.36 3.58
CA ALA A 75 -2.34 5.20 4.25
C ALA A 75 -3.82 4.96 3.89
N ALA A 76 -4.51 5.94 3.29
CA ALA A 76 -5.88 5.73 2.84
C ALA A 76 -5.96 4.85 1.57
N VAL A 77 -4.93 4.87 0.72
CA VAL A 77 -4.96 4.30 -0.64
C VAL A 77 -5.33 2.80 -0.66
N PRO A 78 -4.77 1.93 0.20
CA PRO A 78 -5.10 0.51 0.16
C PRO A 78 -6.57 0.23 0.50
N VAL A 79 -7.16 1.00 1.41
CA VAL A 79 -8.57 0.85 1.79
C VAL A 79 -9.49 1.36 0.68
N THR A 80 -9.17 2.49 0.06
CA THR A 80 -9.96 3.02 -1.05
C THR A 80 -9.89 2.08 -2.25
N ALA A 81 -8.69 1.59 -2.61
CA ALA A 81 -8.52 0.62 -3.68
C ALA A 81 -9.34 -0.67 -3.43
N PHE A 82 -9.36 -1.18 -2.20
CA PHE A 82 -10.19 -2.34 -1.88
C PHE A 82 -11.70 -2.06 -2.01
N LYS A 83 -12.17 -0.90 -1.56
CA LYS A 83 -13.58 -0.49 -1.71
C LYS A 83 -13.96 -0.33 -3.17
N ASP A 84 -13.11 0.35 -3.94
CA ASP A 84 -13.34 0.58 -5.37
C ASP A 84 -13.35 -0.76 -6.13
N ALA A 85 -12.48 -1.70 -5.76
CA ALA A 85 -12.51 -3.06 -6.31
C ALA A 85 -13.86 -3.75 -6.10
N TYR A 86 -14.46 -3.59 -4.91
CA TYR A 86 -15.78 -4.13 -4.61
C TYR A 86 -16.87 -3.45 -5.46
N THR A 87 -16.84 -2.12 -5.60
CA THR A 87 -17.76 -1.37 -6.46
C THR A 87 -17.69 -1.85 -7.91
N TRP A 88 -16.48 -2.03 -8.45
CA TRP A 88 -16.30 -2.55 -9.81
C TRP A 88 -16.85 -3.97 -9.99
N GLN A 89 -16.71 -4.84 -8.99
CA GLN A 89 -17.27 -6.18 -9.02
C GLN A 89 -18.78 -6.21 -8.87
N HIS A 90 -19.31 -5.53 -7.86
CA HIS A 90 -20.71 -5.65 -7.49
C HIS A 90 -21.59 -4.79 -8.40
N ASP A 91 -21.24 -3.51 -8.56
CA ASP A 91 -22.12 -2.54 -9.20
C ASP A 91 -21.88 -2.48 -10.71
N VAL A 92 -20.63 -2.57 -11.17
CA VAL A 92 -20.35 -2.48 -12.62
C VAL A 92 -20.49 -3.85 -13.29
N ARG A 93 -19.70 -4.83 -12.83
CA ARG A 93 -19.72 -6.17 -13.46
C ARG A 93 -21.08 -6.84 -13.30
N GLY A 94 -21.69 -6.80 -12.11
CA GLY A 94 -23.01 -7.38 -11.86
C GLY A 94 -24.06 -6.86 -12.83
N HIS A 95 -24.22 -5.54 -12.94
CA HIS A 95 -25.17 -4.94 -13.87
C HIS A 95 -24.82 -5.22 -15.35
N ALA A 96 -23.54 -5.22 -15.72
CA ALA A 96 -23.13 -5.55 -17.08
C ALA A 96 -23.47 -7.01 -17.44
N THR A 97 -23.28 -7.96 -16.51
CA THR A 97 -23.69 -9.35 -16.71
C THR A 97 -25.19 -9.53 -16.78
N ASP A 98 -25.96 -8.77 -16.00
CA ASP A 98 -27.43 -8.78 -16.06
C ASP A 98 -27.93 -8.28 -17.42
N VAL A 99 -27.36 -7.18 -17.92
CA VAL A 99 -27.67 -6.67 -19.26
C VAL A 99 -27.34 -7.72 -20.31
N ALA A 100 -26.15 -8.32 -20.25
CA ALA A 100 -25.72 -9.35 -21.19
C ALA A 100 -26.70 -10.53 -21.24
N GLY A 101 -27.18 -11.00 -20.08
CA GLY A 101 -28.18 -12.06 -19.99
C GLY A 101 -29.55 -11.66 -20.51
N ASN A 102 -30.00 -10.44 -20.20
CA ASN A 102 -31.33 -9.96 -20.59
C ASN A 102 -31.46 -9.66 -22.09
N VAL A 103 -30.37 -9.28 -22.75
CA VAL A 103 -30.34 -8.99 -24.19
C VAL A 103 -29.85 -10.17 -25.05
N ALA A 104 -29.55 -11.31 -24.42
CA ALA A 104 -29.15 -12.52 -25.11
C ALA A 104 -30.29 -13.07 -25.98
N ALA A 105 -29.93 -13.71 -27.10
CA ALA A 105 -30.89 -14.12 -28.13
C ALA A 105 -31.97 -15.09 -27.64
N ASP A 106 -31.63 -15.92 -26.65
CA ASP A 106 -32.50 -16.88 -25.97
C ASP A 106 -33.48 -16.21 -24.99
N ALA A 107 -33.04 -15.12 -24.35
CA ALA A 107 -33.85 -14.29 -23.45
C ALA A 107 -34.84 -13.38 -24.20
N LEU A 108 -34.52 -12.98 -25.44
CA LEU A 108 -35.39 -12.11 -26.24
C LEU A 108 -36.75 -12.77 -26.53
N ARG A 109 -37.83 -12.07 -26.16
CA ARG A 109 -39.21 -12.47 -26.48
C ARG A 109 -39.65 -12.03 -27.87
N ALA A 110 -39.07 -10.93 -28.38
CA ALA A 110 -39.39 -10.36 -29.69
C ALA A 110 -39.35 -11.40 -30.84
N PRO A 111 -38.30 -12.24 -31.00
CA PRO A 111 -38.24 -13.24 -32.07
C PRO A 111 -39.33 -14.33 -31.97
N LYS A 112 -39.93 -14.52 -30.78
CA LYS A 112 -40.95 -15.55 -30.52
C LYS A 112 -42.34 -15.09 -30.94
N GLN A 113 -42.63 -13.79 -30.92
CA GLN A 113 -43.99 -13.25 -31.13
C GLN A 113 -44.08 -12.20 -32.25
N TRP A 114 -42.98 -11.53 -32.60
CA TRP A 114 -42.91 -10.51 -33.65
C TRP A 114 -42.14 -11.05 -34.85
N LYS A 115 -42.72 -10.93 -36.05
CA LYS A 115 -42.19 -11.44 -37.33
C LYS A 115 -42.21 -10.35 -38.41
N GLY A 116 -41.47 -10.57 -39.49
CA GLY A 116 -41.32 -9.64 -40.61
C GLY A 116 -40.00 -8.89 -40.59
N ASP A 117 -39.77 -8.02 -41.58
CA ASP A 117 -38.48 -7.36 -41.81
C ASP A 117 -38.01 -6.52 -40.64
N GLY A 118 -38.92 -5.84 -39.95
CA GLY A 118 -38.61 -5.07 -38.74
C GLY A 118 -38.11 -5.96 -37.58
N ALA A 119 -38.70 -7.14 -37.40
CA ALA A 119 -38.25 -8.09 -36.37
C ALA A 119 -36.87 -8.66 -36.69
N THR A 120 -36.61 -8.94 -37.97
CA THR A 120 -35.30 -9.38 -38.47
C THR A 120 -34.24 -8.30 -38.25
N ALA A 121 -34.53 -7.06 -38.62
CA ALA A 121 -33.61 -5.93 -38.44
C ALA A 121 -33.29 -5.68 -36.96
N TYR A 122 -34.30 -5.68 -36.09
CA TYR A 122 -34.11 -5.54 -34.64
C TYR A 122 -33.25 -6.67 -34.06
N THR A 123 -33.56 -7.92 -34.39
CA THR A 123 -32.82 -9.08 -33.86
C THR A 123 -31.36 -9.08 -34.32
N ALA A 124 -31.11 -8.63 -35.56
CA ALA A 124 -29.76 -8.46 -36.08
C ALA A 124 -29.00 -7.33 -35.36
N ALA A 125 -29.65 -6.20 -35.10
CA ALA A 125 -29.05 -5.05 -34.43
C ALA A 125 -28.71 -5.32 -32.95
N VAL A 126 -29.61 -6.01 -32.22
CA VAL A 126 -29.41 -6.31 -30.79
C VAL A 126 -28.35 -7.39 -30.55
N LYS A 127 -28.03 -8.23 -31.55
CA LYS A 127 -27.06 -9.34 -31.43
C LYS A 127 -25.69 -8.94 -30.88
N LEU A 128 -25.26 -7.69 -31.09
CA LEU A 128 -23.95 -7.20 -30.63
C LEU A 128 -23.97 -6.69 -29.17
N GLN A 129 -25.15 -6.39 -28.61
CA GLN A 129 -25.28 -5.83 -27.27
C GLN A 129 -24.84 -6.77 -26.14
N PRO A 130 -25.13 -8.11 -26.18
CA PRO A 130 -24.61 -9.03 -25.18
C PRO A 130 -23.08 -9.08 -25.16
N THR A 131 -22.44 -9.00 -26.34
CA THR A 131 -20.98 -8.98 -26.47
C THR A 131 -20.40 -7.69 -25.88
N ALA A 132 -21.01 -6.54 -26.17
CA ALA A 132 -20.59 -5.25 -25.59
C ALA A 132 -20.75 -5.24 -24.06
N ALA A 133 -21.87 -5.74 -23.54
CA ALA A 133 -22.10 -5.87 -22.09
C ALA A 133 -21.08 -6.83 -21.44
N THR A 134 -20.77 -7.95 -22.08
CA THR A 134 -19.76 -8.92 -21.60
C THR A 134 -18.35 -8.30 -21.59
N GLN A 135 -18.03 -7.43 -22.55
CA GLN A 135 -16.76 -6.69 -22.54
C GLN A 135 -16.68 -5.76 -21.33
N ILE A 136 -17.73 -5.01 -21.00
CA ILE A 136 -17.77 -4.18 -19.78
C ILE A 136 -17.55 -5.03 -18.54
N ALA A 137 -18.24 -6.16 -18.43
CA ALA A 137 -18.07 -7.08 -17.31
C ALA A 137 -16.62 -7.59 -17.18
N THR A 138 -15.97 -7.89 -18.31
CA THR A 138 -14.58 -8.35 -18.35
C THR A 138 -13.60 -7.25 -17.92
N SER A 139 -13.78 -6.04 -18.43
CA SER A 139 -12.96 -4.89 -18.05
C SER A 139 -13.14 -4.54 -16.57
N ALA A 140 -14.37 -4.59 -16.06
CA ALA A 140 -14.68 -4.39 -14.64
C ALA A 140 -13.99 -5.43 -13.74
N ASP A 141 -13.99 -6.70 -14.13
CA ASP A 141 -13.31 -7.78 -13.41
C ASP A 141 -11.79 -7.57 -13.33
N LYS A 142 -11.18 -7.14 -14.43
CA LYS A 142 -9.75 -6.82 -14.50
C LYS A 142 -9.39 -5.58 -13.65
N ILE A 143 -10.20 -4.52 -13.71
CA ILE A 143 -10.01 -3.32 -12.88
C ILE A 143 -10.12 -3.67 -11.39
N ALA A 144 -11.14 -4.44 -11.00
CA ALA A 144 -11.29 -4.88 -9.62
C ALA A 144 -10.11 -5.73 -9.14
N THR A 145 -9.60 -6.62 -9.99
CA THR A 145 -8.41 -7.43 -9.70
C THR A 145 -7.18 -6.56 -9.49
N ALA A 146 -6.94 -5.60 -10.39
CA ALA A 146 -5.85 -4.64 -10.30
C ALA A 146 -5.90 -3.86 -8.97
N LEU A 147 -7.06 -3.30 -8.62
CA LEU A 147 -7.26 -2.55 -7.38
C LEU A 147 -7.07 -3.42 -6.12
N THR A 148 -7.51 -4.68 -6.16
CA THR A 148 -7.29 -5.65 -5.07
C THR A 148 -5.80 -5.93 -4.87
N LEU A 149 -5.03 -6.10 -5.95
CA LEU A 149 -3.58 -6.29 -5.88
C LEU A 149 -2.89 -5.06 -5.28
N CYS A 150 -3.31 -3.85 -5.67
CA CYS A 150 -2.82 -2.60 -5.06
C CYS A 150 -3.08 -2.55 -3.55
N ALA A 151 -4.27 -2.95 -3.11
CA ALA A 151 -4.62 -2.99 -1.69
C ALA A 151 -3.75 -3.99 -0.90
N VAL A 152 -3.55 -5.20 -1.43
CA VAL A 152 -2.71 -6.24 -0.80
C VAL A 152 -1.25 -5.81 -0.75
N ALA A 153 -0.72 -5.24 -1.83
CA ALA A 153 0.66 -4.73 -1.87
C ALA A 153 0.85 -3.59 -0.85
N GLY A 154 -0.13 -2.69 -0.75
CA GLY A 154 -0.15 -1.63 0.25
C GLY A 154 -0.13 -2.18 1.69
N LEU A 155 -0.97 -3.17 2.00
CA LEU A 155 -0.96 -3.84 3.31
C LEU A 155 0.42 -4.42 3.63
N ALA A 156 1.01 -5.17 2.70
CA ALA A 156 2.33 -5.76 2.88
C ALA A 156 3.42 -4.70 3.16
N PHE A 157 3.37 -3.58 2.43
CA PHE A 157 4.26 -2.45 2.64
C PHE A 157 4.15 -1.85 4.05
N TYR A 158 2.93 -1.56 4.54
CA TYR A 158 2.75 -1.00 5.88
C TYR A 158 3.10 -2.00 7.00
N VAL A 159 2.86 -3.30 6.79
CA VAL A 159 3.34 -4.33 7.73
C VAL A 159 4.87 -4.33 7.81
N ALA A 160 5.57 -4.25 6.67
CA ALA A 160 7.02 -4.17 6.62
C ALA A 160 7.55 -2.91 7.32
N LEU A 161 6.93 -1.76 7.10
CA LEU A 161 7.24 -0.52 7.83
C LEU A 161 7.08 -0.69 9.34
N GLY A 162 6.02 -1.38 9.78
CA GLY A 162 5.79 -1.67 11.20
C GLY A 162 6.92 -2.50 11.81
N VAL A 163 7.38 -3.53 11.10
CA VAL A 163 8.51 -4.37 11.53
C VAL A 163 9.79 -3.55 11.67
N ILE A 164 10.09 -2.67 10.72
CA ILE A 164 11.25 -1.77 10.77
C ILE A 164 11.19 -0.87 12.00
N LEU A 165 10.02 -0.26 12.23
CA LEU A 165 9.81 0.64 13.36
C LEU A 165 10.03 -0.07 14.70
N VAL A 166 9.48 -1.27 14.88
CA VAL A 166 9.68 -2.07 16.10
C VAL A 166 11.15 -2.39 16.33
N LYS A 167 11.87 -2.80 15.29
CA LYS A 167 13.31 -3.09 15.39
C LYS A 167 14.12 -1.84 15.74
N PHE A 168 13.79 -0.70 15.15
CA PHE A 168 14.46 0.55 15.46
C PHE A 168 14.19 1.01 16.90
N ILE A 169 12.95 0.87 17.40
CA ILE A 169 12.64 1.12 18.81
C ILE A 169 13.48 0.23 19.74
N ALA A 170 13.61 -1.06 19.42
CA ALA A 170 14.44 -1.98 20.20
C ALA A 170 15.92 -1.55 20.20
N ALA A 171 16.45 -1.11 19.06
CA ALA A 171 17.81 -0.61 18.95
C ALA A 171 18.03 0.68 19.76
N ILE A 172 17.07 1.62 19.76
CA ILE A 172 17.13 2.81 20.61
C ILE A 172 17.09 2.44 22.10
N ILE A 173 16.27 1.47 22.50
CA ILE A 173 16.25 0.98 23.89
C ILE A 173 17.62 0.41 24.29
N ALA A 174 18.22 -0.41 23.43
CA ALA A 174 19.55 -0.96 23.65
C ALA A 174 20.61 0.16 23.73
N ALA A 175 20.53 1.16 22.85
CA ALA A 175 21.42 2.31 22.87
C ALA A 175 21.28 3.14 24.16
N ILE A 176 20.06 3.38 24.65
CA ILE A 176 19.81 4.06 25.94
C ILE A 176 20.44 3.27 27.10
N ALA A 177 20.32 1.94 27.08
CA ALA A 177 20.93 1.08 28.09
C ALA A 177 22.47 1.17 28.04
N ALA A 178 23.05 1.11 26.85
CA ALA A 178 24.48 1.22 26.64
C ALA A 178 25.04 2.60 27.04
N LEU A 179 24.34 3.69 26.67
CA LEU A 179 24.67 5.06 27.10
C LEU A 179 24.65 5.21 28.62
N GLY A 180 23.86 4.41 29.34
CA GLY A 180 23.82 4.39 30.79
C GLY A 180 24.91 3.55 31.46
N SER A 181 25.66 2.78 30.68
CA SER A 181 26.71 1.88 31.18
C SER A 181 28.07 2.59 31.22
N VAL A 182 28.92 2.22 32.18
CA VAL A 182 30.22 2.86 32.43
C VAL A 182 31.31 2.35 31.48
N VAL A 183 31.07 1.21 30.82
CA VAL A 183 32.01 0.58 29.88
C VAL A 183 31.73 1.12 28.48
N PHE A 184 32.00 2.40 28.26
CA PHE A 184 31.77 3.07 26.98
C PHE A 184 33.10 3.55 26.41
N SER A 185 33.55 2.96 25.30
CA SER A 185 34.70 3.44 24.54
C SER A 185 34.22 4.23 23.31
N ALA A 186 35.05 5.14 22.79
CA ALA A 186 34.74 5.86 21.56
C ALA A 186 34.50 4.93 20.35
N ALA A 187 35.12 3.74 20.33
CA ALA A 187 34.86 2.72 19.33
C ALA A 187 33.49 2.03 19.54
N GLY A 188 33.13 1.71 20.79
CA GLY A 188 31.80 1.17 21.12
C GLY A 188 30.67 2.15 20.81
N ALA A 189 30.96 3.45 20.95
CA ALA A 189 30.10 4.56 20.57
C ALA A 189 29.70 4.51 19.09
N ALA A 190 30.68 4.28 18.21
CA ALA A 190 30.47 4.14 16.76
C ALA A 190 29.68 2.88 16.42
N ILE A 191 29.99 1.75 17.06
CA ILE A 191 29.27 0.48 16.87
C ILE A 191 27.80 0.60 17.26
N ILE A 192 27.47 1.32 18.34
CA ILE A 192 26.08 1.53 18.76
C ILE A 192 25.32 2.38 17.73
N VAL A 193 25.95 3.38 17.13
CA VAL A 193 25.35 4.18 16.07
C VAL A 193 25.17 3.35 14.79
N GLU A 194 26.09 2.44 14.49
CA GLU A 194 26.00 1.51 13.36
C GLU A 194 24.89 0.47 13.55
N GLU A 195 24.82 -0.17 14.72
CA GLU A 195 23.78 -1.15 15.09
C GLU A 195 22.40 -0.50 15.21
N ALA A 196 22.32 0.73 15.74
CA ALA A 196 21.09 1.52 15.76
C ALA A 196 20.73 2.08 14.37
N GLY A 197 21.72 2.23 13.49
CA GLY A 197 21.63 2.62 12.09
C GLY A 197 20.98 1.56 11.21
N VAL A 198 19.82 1.02 11.62
CA VAL A 198 18.93 0.13 10.86
C VAL A 198 19.69 -0.76 9.87
N ASN A 199 20.06 -1.97 10.30
CA ASN A 199 20.71 -2.99 9.47
C ASN A 199 20.33 -2.87 7.99
N THR A 200 21.29 -2.54 7.13
CA THR A 200 21.14 -2.26 5.70
C THR A 200 20.25 -3.29 5.00
N ALA A 201 20.28 -4.56 5.46
CA ALA A 201 19.42 -5.63 4.96
C ALA A 201 17.92 -5.35 5.11
N LEU A 202 17.48 -4.68 6.17
CA LEU A 202 16.07 -4.33 6.41
C LEU A 202 15.61 -3.18 5.52
N ILE A 203 16.46 -2.18 5.32
CA ILE A 203 16.19 -1.08 4.37
C ILE A 203 16.11 -1.66 2.97
N ILE A 204 17.06 -2.52 2.58
CA ILE A 204 17.03 -3.23 1.30
C ILE A 204 15.73 -4.03 1.17
N THR A 205 15.36 -4.83 2.18
CA THR A 205 14.12 -5.63 2.13
C THR A 205 12.88 -4.75 1.96
N ALA A 206 12.81 -3.63 2.67
CA ALA A 206 11.70 -2.69 2.59
C ALA A 206 11.64 -1.97 1.23
N VAL A 207 12.80 -1.54 0.72
CA VAL A 207 12.93 -0.94 -0.61
C VAL A 207 12.58 -1.96 -1.69
N THR A 208 13.05 -3.21 -1.60
CA THR A 208 12.69 -4.27 -2.54
C THR A 208 11.19 -4.57 -2.49
N THR A 209 10.59 -4.60 -1.29
CA THR A 209 9.14 -4.79 -1.13
C THR A 209 8.37 -3.62 -1.74
N LEU A 210 8.81 -2.38 -1.51
CA LEU A 210 8.23 -1.18 -2.10
C LEU A 210 8.37 -1.17 -3.62
N VAL A 211 9.55 -1.49 -4.15
CA VAL A 211 9.80 -1.56 -5.60
C VAL A 211 8.97 -2.66 -6.24
N ALA A 212 8.82 -3.82 -5.59
CA ALA A 212 7.93 -4.88 -6.05
C ALA A 212 6.46 -4.44 -6.04
N ALA A 213 6.03 -3.73 -5.00
CA ALA A 213 4.69 -3.17 -4.91
C ALA A 213 4.44 -2.12 -6.00
N LEU A 214 5.39 -1.19 -6.22
CA LEU A 214 5.32 -0.18 -7.28
C LEU A 214 5.34 -0.80 -8.68
N GLY A 215 6.16 -1.82 -8.89
CA GLY A 215 6.21 -2.58 -10.15
C GLY A 215 4.89 -3.29 -10.43
N ALA A 216 4.30 -3.94 -9.41
CA ALA A 216 2.99 -4.54 -9.51
C ALA A 216 1.91 -3.48 -9.82
N GLN A 217 1.92 -2.34 -9.13
CA GLN A 217 0.99 -1.23 -9.38
C GLN A 217 1.12 -0.65 -10.79
N ALA A 218 2.35 -0.44 -11.28
CA ALA A 218 2.59 0.05 -12.63
C ALA A 218 2.08 -0.94 -13.69
N GLN A 219 2.33 -2.23 -13.51
CA GLN A 219 1.78 -3.28 -14.38
C GLN A 219 0.24 -3.28 -14.36
N GLN A 220 -0.37 -3.16 -13.18
CA GLN A 220 -1.83 -3.07 -13.08
C GLN A 220 -2.39 -1.81 -13.74
N MET A 221 -1.72 -0.66 -13.63
CA MET A 221 -2.14 0.56 -14.29
C MET A 221 -2.08 0.43 -15.82
N THR A 222 -1.06 -0.22 -16.37
CA THR A 222 -1.00 -0.53 -17.81
C THR A 222 -2.10 -1.49 -18.25
N ALA A 223 -2.48 -2.45 -17.40
CA ALA A 223 -3.58 -3.37 -17.69
C ALA A 223 -4.92 -2.63 -17.71
N VAL A 224 -5.20 -1.77 -16.72
CA VAL A 224 -6.40 -0.94 -16.65
C VAL A 224 -6.49 -0.01 -17.86
N GLU A 225 -5.40 0.65 -18.23
CA GLU A 225 -5.34 1.53 -19.40
C GLU A 225 -5.61 0.76 -20.71
N GLY A 226 -5.09 -0.46 -20.82
CA GLY A 226 -5.36 -1.35 -21.94
C GLY A 226 -6.84 -1.70 -22.07
N GLU A 227 -7.49 -2.03 -20.96
CA GLU A 227 -8.93 -2.32 -20.93
C GLU A 227 -9.79 -1.09 -21.20
N ALA A 228 -9.42 0.07 -20.67
CA ALA A 228 -10.13 1.33 -20.90
C ALA A 228 -10.11 1.74 -22.38
N LYS A 229 -9.13 1.25 -23.15
CA LYS A 229 -8.99 1.49 -24.59
C LYS A 229 -9.49 0.33 -25.46
N ASP A 230 -9.92 -0.78 -24.87
CA ASP A 230 -10.41 -1.93 -25.63
C ASP A 230 -11.83 -1.69 -26.16
N ASN A 231 -11.90 -1.11 -27.36
CA ASN A 231 -13.15 -0.79 -28.04
C ASN A 231 -13.63 -1.89 -29.00
N ARG A 232 -13.07 -3.10 -28.96
CA ARG A 232 -13.38 -4.16 -29.95
C ARG A 232 -14.86 -4.56 -29.97
N ALA A 233 -15.56 -4.44 -28.84
CA ALA A 233 -16.98 -4.75 -28.73
C ALA A 233 -17.91 -3.55 -28.98
N PHE A 234 -17.35 -2.37 -29.28
CA PHE A 234 -18.07 -1.10 -29.43
C PHE A 234 -17.85 -0.54 -30.85
N PRO A 235 -18.74 -0.84 -31.81
CA PRO A 235 -18.65 -0.32 -33.17
C PRO A 235 -18.55 1.22 -33.17
N GLY A 236 -17.51 1.77 -33.82
CA GLY A 236 -17.27 3.21 -33.83
C GLY A 236 -16.94 3.82 -32.45
N GLY A 237 -16.60 3.00 -31.45
CA GLY A 237 -16.39 3.43 -30.07
C GLY A 237 -17.69 3.75 -29.32
N GLN A 238 -18.84 3.32 -29.85
CA GLN A 238 -20.16 3.57 -29.29
C GLN A 238 -20.86 2.27 -28.92
N TRP A 239 -21.86 2.40 -28.05
CA TRP A 239 -22.76 1.29 -27.74
C TRP A 239 -23.47 0.81 -29.03
N PRO A 240 -23.57 -0.51 -29.29
CA PRO A 240 -24.30 -1.01 -30.44
C PRO A 240 -25.77 -0.57 -30.43
N VAL A 241 -26.17 0.18 -31.45
CA VAL A 241 -27.53 0.71 -31.59
C VAL A 241 -28.51 -0.42 -31.93
N ALA A 242 -29.67 -0.47 -31.29
CA ALA A 242 -30.70 -1.50 -31.51
C ALA A 242 -31.56 -1.27 -32.77
N THR A 243 -31.28 -0.21 -33.51
CA THR A 243 -32.03 0.26 -34.68
C THR A 243 -31.06 0.70 -35.76
N ALA A 244 -31.40 0.39 -37.02
CA ALA A 244 -30.71 0.90 -38.20
C ALA A 244 -31.27 2.27 -38.62
#